data_AF-A0A2J7Q7F3-F1
#
_entry.id   AF-A0A2J7Q7F3-F1
#
_cell.length_a   1.000
_cell.length_b   1.000
_cell.length_c   1.000
_cell.angle_alpha   90.00
_cell.angle_beta   90.00
_cell.angle_gamma   90.00
#
_symmetry.space_group_name_H-M   'P 1'
#
loop_
_entity.id
_entity.type
_entity.pdbx_description
1 polymer ?
#
loop_
_entity_poly.entity_id
_entity_poly.type
_entity_poly.pdbx_seq_one_letter_code
_entity_poly.pdbx_strand_id
1 'polypeptide(L)' 'MALFAFSIKKKAKTVPSAAKVMGTVFWDAEGFILAEFLEPGQTINAARYVQTLHKLRCALRDKCPG' A
#
# COMPACT_ATOMS: atom_id res chain seq x y z
N MET A 1 -5.66 23.22 -30.95
CA MET A 1 -4.25 22.93 -31.32
C MET A 1 -3.81 21.77 -30.44
N ALA A 2 -4.02 20.53 -30.91
CA ALA A 2 -2.99 19.65 -31.51
C ALA A 2 -1.92 19.23 -30.47
N LEU A 3 -1.54 17.97 -30.25
CA LEU A 3 -1.52 16.77 -31.09
C LEU A 3 -1.62 15.49 -30.22
N PHE A 4 -2.19 14.45 -30.82
CA PHE A 4 -2.05 13.06 -30.38
C PHE A 4 -0.59 12.60 -30.46
N ALA A 5 -0.07 12.04 -29.37
CA ALA A 5 1.03 11.09 -29.40
C ALA A 5 0.61 9.85 -28.60
N PHE A 6 -0.13 8.94 -29.23
CA PHE A 6 -0.30 7.59 -28.69
C PHE A 6 1.02 6.84 -28.94
N SER A 7 1.97 7.02 -28.03
CA SER A 7 3.12 6.13 -27.95
C SER A 7 2.59 4.72 -27.69
N ILE A 8 2.62 3.86 -28.71
CA ILE A 8 2.41 2.43 -28.51
C ILE A 8 3.61 1.93 -27.70
N LYS A 9 3.49 2.01 -26.37
CA LYS A 9 4.45 1.41 -25.46
C LYS A 9 4.39 -0.09 -25.75
N LYS A 10 5.40 -0.64 -26.42
CA LYS A 10 5.63 -2.09 -26.35
C LYS A 10 5.73 -2.42 -24.87
N LYS A 11 4.70 -3.08 -24.31
CA LYS A 11 4.76 -3.55 -22.94
C LYS A 11 5.93 -4.51 -22.87
N ALA A 12 7.03 -4.09 -22.25
CA ALA A 12 8.03 -5.04 -21.79
C ALA A 12 7.26 -6.11 -21.01
N LYS A 13 7.43 -7.38 -21.36
CA LYS A 13 6.88 -8.48 -20.58
C LYS A 13 7.59 -8.44 -19.24
N THR A 14 7.04 -7.70 -18.27
CA THR A 14 7.47 -7.75 -16.88
C THR A 14 7.14 -9.14 -16.39
N VAL A 15 8.17 -9.99 -16.30
CA VAL A 15 8.09 -11.20 -15.49
C VAL A 15 7.87 -10.72 -14.05
N PRO A 16 6.77 -11.10 -13.38
CA PRO A 16 6.60 -10.78 -11.97
C PRO A 16 7.82 -11.32 -11.22
N SER A 17 8.51 -10.48 -10.46
CA SER A 17 9.54 -10.96 -9.53
C SER A 17 8.88 -11.96 -8.61
N ALA A 18 9.29 -13.23 -8.72
CA ALA A 18 8.82 -14.29 -7.85
C ALA A 18 9.12 -13.87 -6.40
N ALA A 19 8.07 -13.69 -5.61
CA ALA A 19 8.10 -13.23 -4.20
C ALA A 19 8.04 -11.71 -3.92
N LYS A 20 7.58 -10.85 -4.84
CA LYS A 20 7.24 -9.46 -4.47
C LYS A 20 6.03 -9.41 -3.51
N VAL A 21 6.27 -8.93 -2.29
CA VAL A 21 5.26 -8.65 -1.26
C VAL A 21 4.89 -7.16 -1.27
N MET A 22 3.60 -6.86 -1.07
CA MET A 22 3.13 -5.50 -0.81
C MET A 22 3.03 -5.29 0.70
N GLY A 23 3.58 -4.20 1.21
CA GLY A 23 3.48 -3.81 2.62
C GLY A 23 2.94 -2.40 2.77
N THR A 24 2.28 -2.12 3.89
CA THR A 24 1.87 -0.78 4.31
C THR A 24 2.39 -0.52 5.70
N VAL A 25 3.00 0.65 5.88
CA VAL A 25 3.60 1.08 7.14
C VAL A 25 3.07 2.45 7.51
N PHE A 26 2.59 2.57 8.74
CA PHE A 26 2.16 3.82 9.38
C PHE A 26 3.15 4.17 10.48
N TRP A 27 3.52 5.44 10.52
CA TRP A 27 4.46 6.00 11.48
C TRP A 27 4.17 7.50 11.66
N ASP A 28 4.55 8.05 12.80
CA ASP A 28 4.48 9.47 13.14
C ASP A 28 5.85 9.99 13.60
N ALA A 29 5.90 11.23 14.08
CA ALA A 29 7.13 11.86 14.56
C ALA A 29 7.74 11.16 15.78
N GLU A 30 6.94 10.42 16.54
CA GLU A 30 7.39 9.67 17.71
C GLU A 30 7.83 8.24 17.33
N GLY A 31 7.35 7.72 16.20
CA GLY A 31 7.88 6.51 15.58
C GLY A 31 6.82 5.63 14.94
N PHE A 32 7.13 4.34 14.91
CA PHE A 32 6.33 3.33 14.24
C PHE A 32 4.97 3.10 14.92
N ILE A 33 3.92 2.99 14.12
CA ILE A 33 2.55 2.75 14.62
C ILE A 33 2.06 1.36 14.19
N LEU A 34 2.13 1.04 12.89
CA LEU A 34 1.58 -0.19 12.35
C LEU A 34 2.29 -0.60 11.07
N ALA A 35 2.60 -1.89 10.90
CA ALA A 35 2.95 -2.46 9.60
C ALA A 35 2.08 -3.66 9.29
N GLU A 36 1.64 -3.75 8.05
CA GLU A 36 1.00 -4.94 7.51
C GLU A 36 1.65 -5.35 6.21
N PHE A 37 1.95 -6.64 6.08
CA PHE A 37 2.46 -7.24 4.86
C PHE A 37 1.41 -8.17 4.27
N LEU A 38 1.24 -8.08 2.96
CA LEU A 38 0.36 -8.96 2.21
C LEU A 38 1.13 -10.20 1.76
N GLU A 39 0.38 -11.26 1.42
CA GLU A 39 0.99 -12.40 0.76
C GLU A 39 1.54 -11.98 -0.62
N PRO A 40 2.60 -12.65 -1.13
CA PRO A 40 3.16 -12.37 -2.44
C PRO A 40 2.08 -12.39 -3.53
N GLY A 41 2.11 -11.40 -4.42
CA GLY A 41 1.14 -11.28 -5.51
C GLY A 41 -0.23 -10.69 -5.12
N GLN A 42 -0.48 -10.44 -3.83
CA GLN A 42 -1.65 -9.67 -3.39
C GLN A 42 -1.36 -8.16 -3.44
N THR A 43 -2.40 -7.38 -3.71
CA THR A 43 -2.36 -5.91 -3.70
C THR A 43 -3.36 -5.38 -2.68
N ILE A 44 -3.16 -4.13 -2.25
CA ILE A 44 -4.14 -3.46 -1.40
C ILE A 44 -5.38 -3.13 -2.23
N ASN A 45 -6.48 -3.78 -1.86
CA ASN A 45 -7.81 -3.38 -2.29
C ASN A 45 -8.46 -2.50 -1.21
N ALA A 46 -9.55 -1.82 -1.58
CA ALA A 46 -10.23 -0.88 -0.69
C ALA A 46 -10.72 -1.55 0.61
N ALA A 47 -11.29 -2.75 0.53
CA ALA A 47 -11.82 -3.47 1.70
C ALA A 47 -10.72 -3.76 2.73
N ARG A 48 -9.56 -4.23 2.25
CA ARG A 48 -8.40 -4.51 3.09
C ARG A 48 -7.82 -3.23 3.68
N TYR A 49 -7.73 -2.15 2.90
CA TYR A 49 -7.26 -0.86 3.40
C TYR A 49 -8.14 -0.31 4.51
N VAL A 50 -9.47 -0.43 4.38
CA VAL A 50 -10.42 -0.04 5.44
C VAL A 50 -10.15 -0.83 6.73
N GLN A 51 -9.91 -2.14 6.63
CA GLN A 51 -9.54 -2.96 7.78
C GLN A 51 -8.23 -2.50 8.43
N THR A 52 -7.22 -2.18 7.63
CA THR A 52 -5.95 -1.63 8.13
C THR A 52 -6.16 -0.29 8.85
N LEU A 53 -7.02 0.59 8.33
CA LEU A 53 -7.35 1.86 8.97
C LEU A 53 -8.10 1.68 10.31
N HIS A 54 -8.97 0.67 10.42
CA HIS A 54 -9.57 0.32 11.70
C HIS A 54 -8.52 -0.10 12.74
N LYS A 55 -7.54 -0.91 12.35
CA LYS A 55 -6.42 -1.31 13.22
C LYS A 55 -5.57 -0.10 13.61
N LEU A 56 -5.28 0.78 12.65
CA LEU A 56 -4.55 2.02 12.91
C LEU A 56 -5.27 2.90 13.93
N ARG A 57 -6.59 3.06 13.81
CA ARG A 57 -7.39 3.84 14.76
C ARG A 57 -7.32 3.26 16.18
N CYS A 58 -7.32 1.94 16.31
CA CYS A 58 -7.13 1.30 17.62
C CYS A 58 -5.73 1.58 18.16
N ALA A 59 -4.67 1.36 17.36
CA ALA A 59 -3.29 1.60 17.76
C ALA A 59 -3.03 3.06 18.20
N LEU A 60 -3.64 4.02 17.51
CA LEU A 60 -3.54 5.44 17.87
C LEU A 60 -4.26 5.78 19.17
N ARG A 61 -5.40 5.12 19.47
CA ARG A 61 -6.09 5.30 20.76
C ARG A 61 -5.27 4.77 21.92
N ASP A 62 -4.59 3.65 21.73
CA ASP A 62 -3.73 3.07 22.77
C ASP A 62 -2.50 3.94 23.03
N LYS A 63 -1.99 4.61 21.99
CA LYS A 63 -0.85 5.53 22.08
C LYS A 63 -1.20 6.88 22.71
N CYS A 64 -2.43 7.37 22.50
CA CYS A 64 -2.93 8.62 23.08
C CYS A 64 -4.15 8.34 23.98
N PRO A 65 -3.94 7.87 25.23
CA PRO A 65 -4.99 7.89 26.22
C PRO A 65 -5.29 9.37 26.52
N GLY A 66 -6.50 9.81 26.14
CA GLY A 66 -6.98 11.14 26.52
C GLY A 66 -7.07 11.30 28.03
#